data_AF-A0A9E0VNT2-F1
#
_entry.id   AF-A0A9E0VNT2-F1
#
_cell.length_a   1.000
_cell.length_b   1.000
_cell.length_c   1.000
_cell.angle_alpha   90.00
_cell.angle_beta   90.00
_cell.angle_gamma   90.00
#
_symmetry.space_group_name_H-M   'P 1'
#
loop_
_entity.id
_entity.type
_entity.pdbx_description
1 polymer ?
#
loop_
_entity_poly.entity_id
_entity_poly.type
_entity_poly.pdbx_seq_one_letter_code
_entity_poly.pdbx_strand_id
1 'polypeptide(L)'
;NNNFSTNPWPGCGEIDIMEEVGVDANSVSSTIHCTKYNNSNTSIEHATKFIDTAESEYHVYGCEWTADFIRFMVDGVQILKYNNEGTKEAWPFNTAFYPILNFAWGGAWGGYKGVDETALPTTMKVDYMRVFQK
;
A
#
# COMPACT_ATOMS: atom_id res chain seq x y z
N ASN A 1 12.12 -3.30 -2.09
CA ASN A 1 13.32 -2.46 -1.85
C ASN A 1 14.58 -3.23 -2.23
N ASN A 2 15.53 -2.60 -2.93
CA ASN A 2 16.79 -3.23 -3.35
C ASN A 2 17.76 -3.58 -2.20
N ASN A 3 17.50 -3.12 -0.97
CA ASN A 3 18.34 -3.38 0.21
C ASN A 3 17.80 -4.48 1.13
N PHE A 4 16.74 -5.21 0.75
CA PHE A 4 16.10 -6.21 1.62
C PHE A 4 17.06 -7.31 2.13
N SER A 5 18.11 -7.62 1.38
CA SER A 5 19.14 -8.60 1.75
C SER A 5 20.04 -8.13 2.90
N THR A 6 20.20 -6.82 3.07
CA THR A 6 21.06 -6.19 4.08
C THR A 6 20.27 -5.53 5.20
N ASN A 7 19.00 -5.22 4.95
CA ASN A 7 18.08 -4.60 5.88
C ASN A 7 16.70 -5.25 5.67
N PRO A 8 16.41 -6.40 6.30
CA PRO A 8 15.18 -7.15 6.04
C PRO A 8 13.93 -6.38 6.47
N TRP A 9 12.77 -6.83 6.02
CA TRP A 9 11.49 -6.28 6.44
C TRP A 9 11.34 -6.36 7.98
N PRO A 10 10.78 -5.32 8.66
CA PRO A 10 10.25 -4.08 8.10
C PRO A 10 11.32 -2.97 7.93
N GLY A 11 12.58 -3.25 8.24
CA GLY A 11 13.66 -2.27 8.15
C GLY A 11 13.92 -1.74 6.74
N CYS A 12 13.71 -2.53 5.69
CA CYS A 12 13.74 -2.03 4.31
C CYS A 12 12.58 -1.09 3.97
N GLY A 13 11.53 -1.04 4.77
CA GLY A 13 10.33 -0.29 4.45
C GLY A 13 9.46 -0.91 3.36
N GLU A 14 8.20 -0.49 3.36
CA GLU A 14 7.12 -0.86 2.44
C GLU A 14 6.21 0.37 2.25
N ILE A 15 5.75 0.57 1.02
CA ILE A 15 4.87 1.68 0.64
C ILE A 15 3.70 1.06 -0.10
N ASP A 16 2.61 0.81 0.62
CA ASP A 16 1.42 0.21 0.07
C ASP A 16 0.55 1.32 -0.50
N ILE A 17 0.67 1.51 -1.82
CA ILE A 17 -0.06 2.56 -2.54
C ILE A 17 -1.57 2.27 -2.48
N MET A 18 -1.95 1.00 -2.65
CA MET A 18 -3.32 0.54 -2.59
C MET A 18 -3.34 -0.92 -2.12
N GLU A 19 -4.16 -1.19 -1.12
CA GLU A 19 -4.58 -2.51 -0.70
C GLU A 19 -6.10 -2.56 -0.61
N GLU A 20 -6.69 -3.71 -0.91
CA GLU A 20 -8.12 -3.97 -0.73
C GLU A 20 -8.31 -5.46 -0.42
N VAL A 21 -9.30 -5.77 0.42
CA VAL A 21 -9.70 -7.15 0.72
C VAL A 21 -11.16 -7.34 0.32
N GLY A 22 -11.46 -8.34 -0.51
CA GLY A 22 -12.78 -8.48 -1.12
C GLY A 22 -13.94 -8.68 -0.13
N VAL A 23 -13.67 -9.07 1.11
CA VAL A 23 -14.70 -9.16 2.16
C VAL A 23 -15.13 -7.79 2.71
N ASP A 24 -14.29 -6.78 2.56
CA ASP A 24 -14.57 -5.39 2.87
C ASP A 24 -14.53 -4.59 1.55
N ALA A 25 -15.36 -5.04 0.61
CA ALA A 25 -15.45 -4.51 -0.75
C ALA A 25 -15.54 -2.97 -0.76
N ASN A 26 -14.93 -2.36 -1.78
CA ASN A 26 -14.90 -0.92 -2.01
C ASN A 26 -14.13 -0.10 -0.95
N SER A 27 -13.49 -0.76 0.02
CA SER A 27 -12.72 -0.12 1.07
C SER A 27 -11.23 -0.26 0.81
N VAL A 28 -10.64 0.73 0.13
CA VAL A 28 -9.22 0.75 -0.20
C VAL A 28 -8.38 1.32 0.95
N SER A 29 -7.18 0.80 1.14
CA SER A 29 -6.20 1.25 2.14
C SER A 29 -4.91 1.70 1.47
N SER A 30 -4.25 2.69 2.07
CA SER A 30 -2.82 2.93 1.85
C SER A 30 -2.09 2.82 3.17
N THR A 31 -0.94 2.15 3.17
CA THR A 31 -0.21 1.81 4.38
C THR A 31 1.28 2.09 4.21
N ILE A 32 1.93 2.48 5.30
CA ILE A 32 3.39 2.54 5.41
C ILE A 32 3.83 1.45 6.37
N HIS A 33 4.81 0.64 5.93
CA HIS A 33 5.58 -0.20 6.86
C HIS A 33 7.03 0.26 6.97
N CYS A 34 7.53 0.37 8.19
CA CYS A 34 8.92 0.61 8.57
C CYS A 34 9.18 0.03 9.97
N THR A 35 10.41 0.11 10.49
CA THR A 35 10.71 -0.42 11.84
C THR A 35 9.81 0.19 12.92
N LYS A 36 9.45 1.47 12.80
CA LYS A 36 8.58 2.15 13.76
C LYS A 36 7.09 1.80 13.58
N TYR A 37 6.65 1.56 12.35
CA TYR A 37 5.25 1.36 11.99
C TYR A 37 5.12 0.10 11.12
N ASN A 38 4.72 -1.06 11.63
CA ASN A 38 4.72 -2.30 10.83
C ASN A 38 3.64 -3.32 11.17
N ASN A 39 2.68 -2.96 12.03
CA ASN A 39 1.57 -3.84 12.40
C ASN A 39 2.02 -5.16 13.09
N SER A 40 3.26 -5.21 13.63
CA SER A 40 3.77 -6.30 14.45
C SER A 40 4.02 -5.82 15.88
N ASN A 41 2.93 -5.53 16.61
CA ASN A 41 2.91 -4.88 17.94
C ASN A 41 3.43 -3.43 17.94
N THR A 42 3.34 -2.76 16.81
CA THR A 42 3.68 -1.33 16.63
C THR A 42 2.46 -0.54 16.17
N SER A 43 2.53 0.79 16.26
CA SER A 43 1.55 1.68 15.62
C SER A 43 1.49 1.46 14.11
N ILE A 44 0.40 1.87 13.49
CA ILE A 44 0.18 1.72 12.04
C ILE A 44 -0.01 3.11 11.44
N GLU A 45 0.72 3.41 10.36
CA GLU A 45 0.53 4.60 9.54
C GLU A 45 -0.27 4.21 8.30
N HIS A 46 -1.59 4.38 8.37
CA HIS A 46 -2.51 3.98 7.31
C HIS A 46 -3.68 4.95 7.18
N ALA A 47 -4.36 4.89 6.05
CA ALA A 47 -5.68 5.47 5.87
C ALA A 47 -6.53 4.58 4.99
N THR A 48 -7.83 4.55 5.27
CA THR A 48 -8.83 3.83 4.49
C THR A 48 -9.78 4.81 3.84
N LYS A 49 -10.23 4.53 2.62
CA LYS A 49 -11.25 5.30 1.90
C LYS A 49 -12.26 4.35 1.26
N PHE A 50 -13.54 4.62 1.52
CA PHE A 50 -14.61 3.96 0.78
C PHE A 50 -14.81 4.62 -0.58
N ILE A 51 -14.87 3.81 -1.63
CA ILE A 51 -15.09 4.23 -3.01
C ILE A 51 -16.08 3.26 -3.62
N ASP A 52 -17.32 3.69 -3.82
CA ASP A 52 -18.44 2.81 -4.21
C ASP A 52 -18.21 2.05 -5.54
N THR A 53 -17.25 2.53 -6.34
CA THR A 53 -16.88 1.98 -7.64
C THR A 53 -15.48 1.34 -7.68
N ALA A 54 -14.80 1.12 -6.54
CA ALA A 54 -13.42 0.61 -6.51
C ALA A 54 -13.25 -0.71 -7.29
N GLU A 55 -14.23 -1.61 -7.18
CA GLU A 55 -14.23 -2.92 -7.85
C GLU A 55 -14.85 -2.91 -9.25
N SER A 56 -15.50 -1.81 -9.67
CA SER A 56 -16.30 -1.74 -10.91
C SER A 56 -15.81 -0.72 -11.95
N GLU A 57 -15.04 0.29 -11.54
CA GLU A 57 -14.46 1.31 -12.42
C GLU A 57 -12.94 1.43 -12.23
N TYR A 58 -12.28 2.05 -13.20
CA TYR A 58 -10.86 2.38 -13.07
C TYR A 58 -10.69 3.61 -12.18
N HIS A 59 -9.84 3.48 -11.17
CA HIS A 59 -9.41 4.57 -10.29
C HIS A 59 -7.90 4.78 -10.38
N VAL A 60 -7.46 6.02 -10.16
CA VAL A 60 -6.03 6.36 -10.16
C VAL A 60 -5.51 6.36 -8.72
N TYR A 61 -4.85 5.27 -8.37
CA TYR A 61 -4.09 5.14 -7.11
C TYR A 61 -2.67 5.62 -7.32
N GLY A 62 -2.15 6.43 -6.39
CA GLY A 62 -0.79 6.91 -6.51
C GLY A 62 -0.21 7.45 -5.22
N CYS A 63 1.12 7.53 -5.17
CA CYS A 63 1.84 8.24 -4.14
C CYS A 63 2.74 9.32 -4.73
N GLU A 64 2.83 10.46 -4.08
CA GLU A 64 3.93 11.42 -4.26
C GLU A 64 4.96 11.18 -3.17
N TRP A 65 6.16 10.79 -3.57
CA TRP A 65 7.27 10.53 -2.67
C TRP A 65 8.35 11.59 -2.86
N THR A 66 8.72 12.23 -1.76
CA THR A 66 9.78 13.25 -1.67
C THR A 66 10.73 12.91 -0.52
N ALA A 67 11.78 13.71 -0.32
CA ALA A 67 12.66 13.57 0.83
C ALA A 67 11.96 13.85 2.18
N ASP A 68 10.88 14.64 2.15
CA ASP A 68 10.22 15.16 3.35
C ASP A 68 8.91 14.43 3.70
N PHE A 69 8.24 13.85 2.71
CA PHE A 69 6.97 13.15 2.90
C PHE A 69 6.67 12.14 1.79
N ILE A 70 5.80 11.19 2.12
CA ILE A 70 5.06 10.35 1.18
C ILE A 70 3.57 10.70 1.34
N ARG A 71 2.92 11.05 0.23
CA ARG A 71 1.51 11.42 0.18
C ARG A 71 0.76 10.45 -0.73
N PHE A 72 -0.28 9.81 -0.20
CA PHE A 72 -1.10 8.85 -0.94
C PHE A 72 -2.40 9.49 -1.39
N MET A 73 -2.82 9.16 -2.61
CA MET A 73 -3.97 9.75 -3.27
C MET A 73 -4.78 8.69 -4.01
N VAL A 74 -6.09 8.90 -4.02
CA VAL A 74 -7.01 8.21 -4.94
C VAL A 74 -7.77 9.26 -5.72
N ASP A 75 -7.71 9.18 -7.05
CA ASP A 75 -8.28 10.14 -7.99
C ASP A 75 -7.81 11.58 -7.72
N GLY A 76 -6.53 11.72 -7.39
CA GLY A 76 -5.91 13.00 -7.05
C GLY A 76 -6.30 13.57 -5.68
N VAL A 77 -7.18 12.91 -4.93
CA VAL A 77 -7.57 13.31 -3.57
C VAL A 77 -6.68 12.61 -2.56
N GLN A 78 -5.97 13.39 -1.75
CA GLN A 78 -5.13 12.86 -0.67
C GLN A 78 -5.95 12.07 0.35
N ILE A 79 -5.45 10.89 0.75
CA ILE A 79 -6.03 10.07 1.82
C ILE A 79 -5.08 9.88 3.01
N LEU A 80 -3.77 9.87 2.77
CA LEU A 80 -2.73 9.75 3.80
C LEU A 80 -1.55 10.67 3.47
N LYS A 81 -0.96 11.27 4.50
CA LYS A 81 0.33 11.95 4.40
C LYS A 81 1.23 11.50 5.53
N TYR A 82 2.32 10.83 5.16
CA TYR A 82 3.37 10.36 6.06
C TYR A 82 4.58 11.30 5.96
N ASN A 83 4.94 11.96 7.06
CA ASN A 83 6.06 12.91 7.07
C ASN A 83 7.34 12.23 7.56
N ASN A 84 8.48 12.69 7.04
CA ASN A 84 9.79 12.25 7.49
C ASN A 84 10.10 12.81 8.89
N GLU A 85 10.15 11.91 9.87
CA GLU A 85 10.47 12.25 11.27
C GLU A 85 11.98 12.41 11.53
N GLY A 86 12.82 12.17 10.51
CA GLY A 86 14.28 12.31 10.61
C GLY A 86 15.00 11.13 11.27
N THR A 87 14.30 10.06 11.63
CA THR A 87 14.89 8.84 12.20
C THR A 87 14.91 7.71 11.18
N LYS A 88 15.90 6.81 11.27
CA LYS A 88 16.03 5.67 10.34
C LYS A 88 14.90 4.66 10.55
N GLU A 89 14.43 4.52 11.78
CA GLU A 89 13.37 3.59 12.17
C GLU A 89 12.02 3.99 11.58
N ALA A 90 11.76 5.30 11.46
CA ALA A 90 10.58 5.84 10.81
C ALA A 90 10.77 5.94 9.29
N TRP A 91 11.96 6.33 8.83
CA TRP A 91 12.20 6.70 7.43
C TRP A 91 13.28 5.86 6.72
N PRO A 92 13.00 4.61 6.35
CA PRO A 92 13.85 3.82 5.45
C PRO A 92 13.68 4.19 3.96
N PHE A 93 12.85 5.19 3.64
CA PHE A 93 12.45 5.59 2.28
C PHE A 93 13.46 6.53 1.61
N ASN A 94 14.74 6.21 1.74
CA ASN A 94 15.88 6.94 1.16
C ASN A 94 16.73 6.06 0.24
N THR A 95 16.16 4.94 -0.23
CA THR A 95 16.81 3.97 -1.12
C THR A 95 15.88 3.61 -2.27
N ALA A 96 16.36 2.89 -3.28
CA ALA A 96 15.52 2.49 -4.41
C ALA A 96 14.47 1.42 -4.04
N PHE A 97 13.24 1.64 -4.51
CA PHE A 97 12.12 0.69 -4.44
C PHE A 97 11.76 0.18 -5.83
N TYR A 98 11.07 -0.95 -5.88
CA TYR A 98 10.48 -1.50 -7.09
C TYR A 98 8.98 -1.72 -6.82
N PRO A 99 8.11 -1.54 -7.83
CA PRO A 99 6.68 -1.76 -7.66
C PRO A 99 6.37 -3.26 -7.59
N ILE A 100 5.33 -3.59 -6.82
CA ILE A 100 4.72 -4.92 -6.77
C ILE A 100 3.26 -4.75 -7.12
N LEU A 101 2.77 -5.61 -8.01
CA LEU A 101 1.36 -5.74 -8.34
C LEU A 101 1.00 -7.21 -8.15
N ASN A 102 0.13 -7.52 -7.20
CA ASN A 102 -0.31 -8.87 -6.94
C ASN A 102 -1.81 -8.90 -6.64
N PHE A 103 -2.39 -10.08 -6.83
CA PHE A 103 -3.73 -10.41 -6.38
C PHE A 103 -3.61 -11.63 -5.49
N ALA A 104 -3.77 -11.44 -4.17
CA ALA A 104 -3.67 -12.52 -3.20
C ALA A 104 -5.03 -13.22 -3.02
N TRP A 105 -5.00 -14.53 -2.73
CA TRP A 105 -6.20 -15.30 -2.39
C TRP A 105 -6.05 -15.90 -0.99
N GLY A 106 -6.86 -15.43 -0.04
CA GLY A 106 -6.76 -15.81 1.37
C GLY A 106 -5.67 -15.03 2.12
N GLY A 107 -4.87 -15.72 2.93
CA GLY A 107 -3.91 -15.10 3.84
C GLY A 107 -4.54 -14.56 5.13
N ALA A 108 -3.72 -14.05 6.05
CA ALA A 108 -4.17 -13.61 7.37
C ALA A 108 -5.19 -12.47 7.29
N TRP A 109 -4.96 -11.51 6.39
CA TRP A 109 -5.87 -10.40 6.17
C TRP A 109 -6.88 -10.69 5.05
N GLY A 110 -6.46 -11.01 3.82
CA GLY A 110 -7.40 -11.25 2.71
C GLY A 110 -8.41 -12.39 2.93
N GLY A 111 -8.13 -13.34 3.84
CA GLY A 111 -9.01 -14.46 4.18
C GLY A 111 -9.55 -14.42 5.61
N TYR A 112 -9.57 -13.26 6.28
CA TYR A 112 -9.91 -13.21 7.71
C TYR A 112 -11.36 -13.65 8.04
N LYS A 113 -12.28 -13.62 7.05
CA LYS A 113 -13.62 -14.24 7.15
C LYS A 113 -13.78 -15.51 6.30
N GLY A 114 -12.67 -16.15 5.91
CA GLY A 114 -12.64 -17.27 4.97
C GLY A 114 -12.42 -16.83 3.52
N VAL A 115 -12.47 -17.80 2.60
CA VAL A 115 -12.34 -17.59 1.15
C VAL A 115 -13.60 -18.10 0.44
N ASP A 116 -14.08 -17.36 -0.55
CA ASP A 116 -15.26 -17.73 -1.35
C ASP A 116 -14.84 -18.24 -2.73
N GLU A 117 -14.74 -19.56 -2.89
CA GLU A 117 -14.35 -20.17 -4.16
C GLU A 117 -15.27 -19.81 -5.34
N THR A 118 -16.51 -19.37 -5.07
CA THR A 118 -17.46 -18.98 -6.14
C THR A 118 -17.12 -17.63 -6.77
N ALA A 119 -16.27 -16.81 -6.13
CA ALA A 119 -15.80 -15.55 -6.69
C ALA A 119 -14.72 -15.74 -7.79
N LEU A 120 -14.20 -16.96 -7.97
CA LEU A 120 -13.21 -17.26 -9.01
C LEU A 120 -13.87 -17.54 -10.38
N PRO A 121 -13.27 -17.06 -11.48
CA PRO A 121 -12.04 -16.25 -11.54
C PRO A 121 -12.29 -14.77 -11.20
N THR A 122 -11.47 -14.22 -10.30
CA THR A 122 -11.39 -12.77 -10.05
C THR A 122 -10.17 -12.18 -10.75
N THR A 123 -10.23 -10.91 -11.15
CA THR A 123 -9.14 -10.25 -11.89
C THR A 123 -8.82 -8.88 -11.30
N MET A 124 -7.53 -8.55 -11.20
CA MET A 124 -7.05 -7.17 -11.08
C MET A 124 -6.69 -6.64 -12.47
N LYS A 125 -7.31 -5.54 -12.89
CA LYS A 125 -7.03 -4.89 -14.18
C LYS A 125 -6.23 -3.62 -13.97
N VAL A 126 -5.11 -3.51 -14.66
CA VAL A 126 -4.24 -2.32 -14.62
C VAL A 126 -4.14 -1.76 -16.03
N ASP A 127 -4.70 -0.57 -16.25
CA ASP A 127 -4.61 0.12 -17.54
C ASP A 127 -3.18 0.67 -17.77
N TYR A 128 -2.61 1.33 -16.75
CA TYR A 128 -1.24 1.81 -16.79
C TYR A 128 -0.58 1.87 -15.41
N MET A 129 0.75 1.87 -15.43
CA MET A 129 1.60 2.36 -14.34
C MET A 129 2.50 3.46 -14.90
N ARG A 130 2.53 4.61 -14.24
CA ARG A 130 3.36 5.76 -14.64
C ARG A 130 4.22 6.21 -13.46
N VAL A 131 5.50 6.45 -13.73
CA VAL A 131 6.45 6.98 -12.76
C VAL A 131 6.97 8.30 -13.29
N PHE A 132 6.99 9.31 -12.42
CA PHE A 132 7.42 10.66 -12.75
C PHE A 132 8.54 11.09 -11.81
N GLN A 133 9.43 11.95 -12.31
CA GLN A 133 10.45 12.62 -11.53
C GLN A 133 10.23 14.13 -11.67
N LYS A 134 10.34 14.86 -10.55
CA LYS A 134 10.30 16.33 -10.56
C LYS A 134 11.60 16.90 -11.13
#